data_AF-A0A7S1FWJ3-F1
#
_entry.id   AF-A0A7S1FWJ3-F1
#
_cell.length_a   1.000
_cell.length_b   1.000
_cell.length_c   1.000
_cell.angle_alpha   90.00
_cell.angle_beta   90.00
_cell.angle_gamma   90.00
#
_symmetry.space_group_name_H-M   'P 1'
#
loop_
_entity.id
_entity.type
_entity.pdbx_description
1 polymer ?
#
loop_
_entity_poly.entity_id
_entity_poly.type
_entity_poly.pdbx_seq_one_letter_code
_entity_poly.pdbx_strand_id
1 'polypeptide(L)'
;RRKKEHFLMFVKLLVQYLEKKDPAMHGRAKETITRCAKEHKEGNPRYASLSDAMAKELRNTVGEGHWKRAQEYFQQLVRKKWEEKKKREQQKASGQKVPTPM
;
A
#
# COMPACT_ATOMS: atom_id res chain seq x y z
N ARG A 1 1.55 8.94 10.49
CA ARG A 1 0.35 8.78 9.62
C ARG A 1 0.67 8.12 8.27
N ARG A 2 1.56 8.66 7.42
CA ARG A 2 1.81 8.17 6.03
C ARG A 2 2.19 6.68 5.87
N LYS A 3 2.98 6.10 6.79
CA LYS A 3 3.40 4.68 6.71
C LYS A 3 2.21 3.70 6.75
N LYS A 4 1.21 3.98 7.58
CA LYS A 4 0.00 3.15 7.72
C LYS A 4 -0.84 3.18 6.43
N GLU A 5 -0.94 4.35 5.80
CA GLU A 5 -1.73 4.54 4.59
C GLU A 5 -1.11 3.83 3.37
N HIS A 6 0.21 3.95 3.20
CA HIS A 6 0.95 3.19 2.19
C HIS A 6 0.83 1.68 2.39
N PHE A 7 0.89 1.22 3.64
CA PHE A 7 0.71 -0.19 3.95
C PHE A 7 -0.68 -0.70 3.55
N LEU A 8 -1.75 0.04 3.88
CA LEU A 8 -3.11 -0.32 3.46
C LEU A 8 -3.27 -0.32 1.94
N MET A 9 -2.65 0.63 1.24
CA MET A 9 -2.64 0.62 -0.24
C MET A 9 -1.92 -0.61 -0.79
N PHE A 10 -0.77 -0.98 -0.22
CA PHE A 10 -0.02 -2.17 -0.62
C PHE A 10 -0.84 -3.44 -0.39
N VAL A 11 -1.46 -3.59 0.79
CA VAL A 11 -2.31 -4.75 1.12
C VAL A 11 -3.50 -4.85 0.15
N LYS A 12 -4.17 -3.72 -0.15
CA LYS A 12 -5.25 -3.70 -1.15
C LYS A 12 -4.78 -4.15 -2.53
N LEU A 13 -3.62 -3.65 -2.98
CA LEU A 13 -3.03 -4.04 -4.26
C LEU A 13 -2.68 -5.53 -4.30
N LEU A 14 -2.09 -6.07 -3.23
CA LEU A 14 -1.75 -7.48 -3.12
C LEU A 14 -3.01 -8.35 -3.20
N VAL A 15 -4.05 -8.02 -2.43
CA VAL A 15 -5.33 -8.73 -2.43
C VAL A 15 -5.97 -8.70 -3.83
N GLN A 16 -5.98 -7.54 -4.51
CA GLN A 16 -6.52 -7.39 -5.85
C GLN A 16 -5.70 -8.13 -6.92
N TYR A 17 -4.37 -8.18 -6.75
CA TYR A 17 -3.49 -8.96 -7.62
C TYR A 17 -3.74 -10.46 -7.48
N LEU A 18 -3.92 -10.94 -6.23
CA LEU A 18 -4.24 -12.33 -5.95
C LEU A 18 -5.64 -12.70 -6.46
N GLU A 19 -6.63 -11.82 -6.33
CA GLU A 19 -7.98 -12.07 -6.84
C GLU A 19 -8.00 -12.45 -8.33
N LYS A 20 -7.14 -11.82 -9.13
CA LYS A 20 -7.03 -12.11 -10.58
C LYS A 20 -6.15 -13.29 -10.93
N LYS A 21 -5.16 -13.60 -10.09
CA LYS A 21 -4.09 -14.55 -10.43
C LYS A 21 -4.21 -15.88 -9.70
N ASP A 22 -4.62 -15.83 -8.45
CA ASP A 22 -4.80 -16.99 -7.58
C ASP A 22 -5.92 -16.71 -6.55
N PRO A 23 -7.18 -17.05 -6.89
CA PRO A 23 -8.33 -16.86 -6.01
C PRO A 23 -8.22 -17.63 -4.69
N ALA A 24 -7.50 -18.76 -4.66
CA ALA A 24 -7.29 -19.52 -3.44
C ALA A 24 -6.37 -18.76 -2.47
N MET A 25 -5.28 -18.18 -2.98
CA MET A 25 -4.40 -17.33 -2.19
C MET A 25 -5.06 -16.02 -1.77
N HIS A 26 -5.99 -15.49 -2.58
CA HIS A 26 -6.81 -14.34 -2.20
C HIS A 26 -7.63 -14.62 -0.93
N GLY A 27 -8.26 -15.79 -0.84
CA GLY A 27 -8.98 -16.22 0.36
C GLY A 27 -8.07 -16.27 1.59
N ARG A 28 -6.91 -16.93 1.47
CA ARG A 28 -5.92 -17.05 2.55
C ARG A 28 -5.36 -15.69 3.00
N ALA A 29 -5.11 -14.79 2.05
CA ALA A 29 -4.64 -13.44 2.36
C ALA A 29 -5.68 -12.65 3.15
N LYS A 30 -6.97 -12.71 2.77
CA LYS A 30 -8.06 -12.09 3.53
C LYS A 30 -8.18 -12.64 4.95
N GLU A 31 -8.09 -13.96 5.10
CA GLU A 31 -8.15 -14.61 6.40
C GLU A 31 -7.00 -14.13 7.31
N THR A 32 -5.78 -14.05 6.77
CA THR A 32 -4.60 -13.54 7.49
C THR A 32 -4.80 -12.10 7.93
N ILE A 33 -5.33 -11.22 7.06
CA ILE A 33 -5.61 -9.81 7.39
C ILE A 33 -6.64 -9.72 8.53
N THR A 34 -7.74 -10.48 8.43
CA THR A 34 -8.78 -10.52 9.46
C THR A 34 -8.24 -11.01 10.79
N ARG A 35 -7.41 -12.07 10.79
CA ARG A 35 -6.75 -12.59 12.00
C ARG A 35 -5.87 -11.52 12.65
N CYS A 36 -4.97 -10.89 11.89
CA CYS A 36 -4.10 -9.84 12.40
C CYS A 36 -4.88 -8.61 12.89
N ALA A 37 -6.01 -8.26 12.24
CA ALA A 37 -6.87 -7.16 12.69
C ALA A 37 -7.58 -7.49 14.01
N LYS A 38 -8.00 -8.74 14.20
CA LYS A 38 -8.62 -9.22 15.44
C LYS A 38 -7.63 -9.18 16.60
N GLU A 39 -6.43 -9.74 16.42
CA GLU A 39 -5.40 -9.75 17.47
C GLU A 39 -4.90 -8.35 17.84
N HIS A 40 -4.92 -7.40 16.90
CA HIS A 40 -4.65 -5.99 17.20
C HIS A 40 -5.73 -5.36 18.08
N LYS A 41 -7.00 -5.70 17.82
CA LYS A 41 -8.14 -5.22 18.62
C LYS A 41 -8.11 -5.78 20.05
N GLU A 42 -7.53 -6.96 20.24
CA GLU A 42 -7.32 -7.60 21.55
C GLU A 42 -6.15 -6.98 22.35
N GLY A 43 -5.49 -5.94 21.83
CA GLY A 43 -4.49 -5.17 22.58
C GLY A 43 -3.12 -5.84 22.66
N ASN A 44 -2.84 -6.82 21.79
CA ASN A 44 -1.58 -7.56 21.84
C ASN A 44 -0.39 -6.65 21.44
N PRO A 45 0.59 -6.40 22.35
CA PRO A 45 1.72 -5.50 22.11
C PRO A 45 2.67 -6.00 21.02
N ARG A 46 2.59 -7.28 20.63
CA ARG A 46 3.31 -7.84 19.48
C ARG A 46 2.90 -7.19 18.14
N TYR A 47 1.75 -6.50 18.13
CA TYR A 47 1.24 -5.68 17.04
C TYR A 47 1.47 -4.17 17.22
N ALA A 48 2.40 -3.75 18.09
CA ALA A 48 2.78 -2.34 18.23
C ALA A 48 3.20 -1.70 16.88
N SER A 49 3.82 -2.51 16.00
CA SER A 49 3.97 -2.23 14.57
C SER A 49 3.12 -3.20 13.74
N LEU A 50 1.79 -3.11 13.88
CA LEU A 50 0.78 -3.93 13.19
C LEU A 50 1.12 -4.17 11.71
N SER A 51 1.61 -3.13 11.03
CA SER A 51 1.98 -3.18 9.62
C SER A 51 3.13 -4.15 9.32
N ASP A 52 4.13 -4.25 10.20
CA ASP A 52 5.30 -5.11 9.99
C ASP A 52 4.97 -6.58 10.27
N ALA A 53 4.28 -6.84 11.39
CA ALA A 53 3.80 -8.18 11.73
C ALA A 53 2.83 -8.71 10.67
N MET A 54 1.85 -7.90 10.26
CA MET A 54 0.89 -8.28 9.21
C MET A 54 1.56 -8.46 7.85
N ALA A 55 2.59 -7.65 7.51
CA ALA A 55 3.37 -7.83 6.30
C ALA A 55 4.09 -9.19 6.28
N LYS A 56 4.73 -9.55 7.40
CA LYS A 56 5.46 -10.80 7.53
C LYS A 56 4.53 -12.02 7.41
N GLU A 57 3.39 -11.98 8.10
CA GLU A 57 2.39 -13.03 8.03
C GLU A 57 1.79 -13.15 6.62
N LEU A 58 1.43 -12.03 5.99
CA LEU A 58 0.95 -12.05 4.60
C LEU A 58 2.00 -12.62 3.65
N ARG A 59 3.28 -12.23 3.77
CA ARG A 59 4.37 -12.75 2.93
C ARG A 59 4.54 -14.26 3.11
N ASN A 60 4.43 -14.77 4.33
CA ASN A 60 4.48 -16.20 4.61
C ASN A 60 3.28 -16.94 4.00
N THR A 61 2.08 -16.36 4.06
CA THR A 61 0.85 -16.97 3.53
C THR A 61 0.80 -17.00 2.00
N VAL A 62 1.09 -15.87 1.34
CA VAL A 62 0.94 -15.71 -0.12
C VAL A 62 2.17 -16.20 -0.90
N GLY A 63 3.28 -16.41 -0.19
CA GLY A 63 4.57 -16.78 -0.75
C GLY A 63 5.36 -15.58 -1.30
N GLU A 64 6.67 -15.76 -1.37
CA GLU A 64 7.59 -14.70 -1.77
C GLU A 64 7.41 -14.25 -3.23
N GLY A 65 7.02 -15.16 -4.12
CA GLY A 65 6.82 -14.85 -5.55
C GLY A 65 5.69 -13.84 -5.79
N HIS A 66 4.52 -14.07 -5.19
CA HIS A 66 3.40 -13.12 -5.27
C HIS A 66 3.72 -11.81 -4.56
N TRP A 67 4.39 -11.90 -3.41
CA TRP A 67 4.81 -10.74 -2.64
C TRP A 67 5.73 -9.81 -3.42
N LYS A 68 6.82 -10.33 -4.01
CA LYS A 68 7.78 -9.54 -4.80
C LYS A 68 7.11 -8.86 -5.98
N ARG A 69 6.28 -9.58 -6.73
CA ARG A 69 5.51 -9.01 -7.85
C ARG A 69 4.63 -7.86 -7.41
N ALA A 70 3.83 -8.04 -6.35
CA ALA A 70 2.99 -6.98 -5.82
C ALA A 70 3.81 -5.78 -5.31
N GLN A 71 4.98 -6.03 -4.73
CA GLN A 71 5.90 -4.99 -4.27
C GLN A 71 6.47 -4.16 -5.42
N GLU A 72 6.84 -4.78 -6.53
CA GLU A 72 7.29 -4.10 -7.75
C GLU A 72 6.18 -3.19 -8.30
N TYR A 73 4.95 -3.71 -8.43
CA TYR A 73 3.80 -2.91 -8.88
C TYR A 73 3.53 -1.74 -7.94
N PHE A 74 3.58 -1.97 -6.62
CA PHE A 74 3.36 -0.92 -5.65
C PHE A 74 4.44 0.16 -5.71
N GLN A 75 5.72 -0.21 -5.82
CA GLN A 75 6.82 0.74 -5.97
C GLN A 75 6.68 1.58 -7.24
N GLN A 76 6.27 0.98 -8.36
CA GLN A 76 6.01 1.70 -9.60
C GLN A 76 4.84 2.69 -9.46
N LEU A 77 3.73 2.28 -8.85
CA LEU A 77 2.58 3.16 -8.61
C LEU A 77 2.91 4.32 -7.68
N VAL A 78 3.63 4.03 -6.60
CA VAL A 78 4.09 5.05 -5.67
C VAL A 78 4.98 6.05 -6.41
N ARG A 79 6.03 5.58 -7.11
CA ARG A 79 6.92 6.42 -7.93
C ARG A 79 6.13 7.30 -8.91
N LYS A 80 5.18 6.72 -9.66
CA LYS A 80 4.34 7.47 -10.62
C LYS A 80 3.51 8.56 -9.94
N LYS A 81 2.93 8.28 -8.77
CA LYS A 81 2.19 9.28 -7.99
C LYS A 81 3.08 10.42 -7.48
N TRP A 82 4.33 10.14 -7.10
CA TRP A 82 5.28 11.18 -6.68
C TRP A 82 5.66 12.10 -7.85
N GLU A 83 5.90 11.54 -9.04
CA GLU A 83 6.17 12.30 -10.26
C GLU A 83 4.99 13.17 -10.67
N GLU A 84 3.76 12.64 -10.64
CA GLU A 84 2.54 13.41 -10.94
C GLU A 84 2.30 14.52 -9.93
N LYS A 85 2.56 14.26 -8.63
CA LYS A 85 2.46 15.28 -7.58
C LYS A 85 3.48 16.39 -7.80
N LYS A 86 4.73 16.04 -8.11
CA LYS A 86 5.81 17.01 -8.39
C LYS A 86 5.47 17.87 -9.63
N LYS A 87 4.95 17.27 -10.70
CA LYS A 87 4.44 17.99 -11.88
C LYS A 87 3.28 18.93 -11.54
N ARG A 88 2.32 18.50 -10.71
CA ARG A 88 1.19 19.35 -10.28
C ARG A 88 1.64 20.52 -9.41
N GLU A 89 2.62 20.31 -8.53
CA GLU A 89 3.19 21.37 -7.69
C GLU A 89 4.00 22.37 -8.53
N GLN A 90 4.78 21.90 -9.51
CA GLN A 90 5.49 22.77 -10.46
C GLN A 90 4.52 23.56 -11.36
N GLN A 91 3.45 22.95 -11.87
CA GLN A 91 2.44 23.65 -12.68
C GLN A 91 1.67 24.69 -11.87
N LYS A 92 1.35 24.42 -10.60
CA LYS A 92 0.73 25.41 -9.70
C LYS A 92 1.67 26.57 -9.36
N ALA A 93 2.97 26.32 -9.18
CA ALA A 93 3.96 27.37 -8.98
C ALA A 93 4.22 28.22 -10.25
N SER A 94 4.01 27.64 -11.43
CA SER A 94 4.17 28.32 -12.72
C SER A 94 2.93 29.14 -13.14
N GLY A 95 1.76 28.83 -12.58
CA GLY A 95 0.47 29.46 -12.94
C GLY A 95 0.19 30.80 -12.28
N GLN A 96 1.09 31.35 -11.46
CA GLN A 96 0.94 32.67 -10.84
C GLN A 96 1.97 33.66 -11.42
N LYS A 97 1.81 33.98 -12.71
CA LYS A 97 2.32 35.21 -13.30
C LYS A 97 1.24 35.81 -14.17
N VAL A 98 0.31 36.54 -13.53
CA VAL A 98 -0.50 37.53 -14.24
C VAL A 98 0.34 38.81 -14.21
N PRO A 99 0.81 39.34 -15.35
CA PRO A 99 1.37 40.67 -15.37
C PRO A 99 0.19 41.65 -15.28
N THR A 100 0.11 42.40 -14.19
CA THR A 100 -0.82 43.53 -14.07
C THR A 100 -0.36 44.61 -15.05
N PRO A 101 -1.18 45.01 -16.05
CA PRO A 101 -0.90 46.20 -16.83
C PRO A 101 -1.36 47.43 -16.05
N MET A 102 -0.40 48.37 -15.90
CA MET A 102 -0.49 49.81 -15.58
C MET A 102 -1.74 50.33 -14.88
#